data_AF-A0AAV0YCG6-F1
#
_entry.id   AF-A0AAV0YCG6-F1
#
_cell.length_a   1.000
_cell.length_b   1.000
_cell.length_c   1.000
_cell.angle_alpha   90.00
_cell.angle_beta   90.00
_cell.angle_gamma   90.00
#
_symmetry.space_group_name_H-M   'P 1'
#
loop_
_entity.id
_entity.type
_entity.pdbx_description
1 polymer ?
#
loop_
_entity_poly.entity_id
_entity_poly.type
_entity_poly.pdbx_seq_one_letter_code
_entity_poly.pdbx_strand_id
1 'polypeptide(L)'
;MIKTPGYRTKRRKIQKELNALDYWINRPCEDELITPNSNTVLHIVSPQLSQEKSPLNFSLENSFDQRIQFVPENCIADNNSILQTVTTSDSIKLTKSNTNNNNYEENVLQSLQEWAVQCNVHQSTVTKLLKILKYKADLLFLPETCRTLLHTESTKLIGIREVNPGVYYHFGLFNGIIKYSSTIPIQECINIAVGVDGLPISKSSSGQFWPILAYIVPYRNYVFPIGIYYGNEKPRDSNEYLKDFISEVIDLTTNGIIINNEKKKVVIEVICCDAPAKSFLLRVREYGVF
;
A
#
# COMPACT_ATOMS: atom_id res chain seq x y z
N MET A 1 15.24 26.36 -29.02
CA MET A 1 15.47 27.40 -28.00
C MET A 1 14.10 27.75 -27.39
N ILE A 2 13.73 27.05 -26.31
CA ILE A 2 12.37 27.10 -25.72
C ILE A 2 12.26 28.39 -24.88
N LYS A 3 11.36 29.30 -25.26
CA LYS A 3 11.08 30.53 -24.51
C LYS A 3 10.22 30.18 -23.29
N THR A 4 10.78 30.35 -22.09
CA THR A 4 10.01 30.33 -20.84
C THR A 4 8.93 31.41 -20.88
N PRO A 5 7.68 31.10 -20.47
CA PRO A 5 6.61 32.08 -20.47
C PRO A 5 6.97 33.23 -19.52
N GLY A 6 6.96 34.45 -20.07
CA GLY A 6 7.32 35.66 -19.34
C GLY A 6 6.47 35.84 -18.09
N TYR A 7 7.05 36.50 -17.08
CA TYR A 7 6.42 36.81 -15.79
C TYR A 7 4.98 37.36 -15.93
N ARG A 8 4.72 38.16 -16.97
CA ARG A 8 3.39 38.71 -17.29
C ARG A 8 2.34 37.63 -17.57
N THR A 9 2.70 36.55 -18.27
CA THR A 9 1.79 35.45 -18.60
C THR A 9 1.45 34.63 -17.36
N LYS A 10 2.44 34.39 -16.49
CA LYS A 10 2.22 33.71 -15.19
C LYS A 10 1.30 34.52 -14.29
N ARG A 11 1.55 35.84 -14.15
CA ARG A 11 0.70 36.74 -13.36
C ARG A 11 -0.74 36.79 -13.88
N ARG A 12 -0.95 36.79 -15.21
CA ARG A 12 -2.30 36.76 -15.81
C ARG A 12 -3.05 35.46 -15.50
N LYS A 13 -2.36 34.32 -15.44
CA LYS A 13 -2.99 33.01 -15.14
C LYS A 13 -3.42 32.93 -13.67
N ILE A 14 -2.55 33.35 -12.76
CA ILE A 14 -2.84 33.42 -11.31
C ILE A 14 -4.02 34.38 -11.05
N GLN A 15 -4.06 35.55 -11.70
CA GLN A 15 -5.17 36.48 -11.55
C GLN A 15 -6.51 35.89 -12.02
N LYS A 16 -6.52 35.08 -13.08
CA LYS A 16 -7.73 34.40 -13.55
C LYS A 16 -8.21 33.32 -12.57
N GLU A 17 -7.29 32.56 -11.99
CA GLU A 17 -7.60 31.53 -10.99
C GLU A 17 -8.14 32.15 -9.69
N LEU A 18 -7.55 33.26 -9.22
CA LEU A 18 -8.05 34.00 -8.06
C LEU A 18 -9.44 34.61 -8.31
N ASN A 19 -9.69 35.19 -9.48
CA ASN A 19 -11.01 35.74 -9.82
C ASN A 19 -12.09 34.64 -9.91
N ALA A 20 -11.73 33.43 -10.35
CA ALA A 20 -12.66 32.31 -10.40
C ALA A 20 -13.02 31.78 -9.00
N LEU A 21 -12.06 31.79 -8.08
CA LEU A 21 -12.29 31.46 -6.67
C LEU A 21 -13.15 32.52 -5.99
N ASP A 22 -12.89 33.80 -6.24
CA ASP A 22 -13.66 34.90 -5.66
C ASP A 22 -15.12 34.89 -6.14
N TYR A 23 -15.36 34.51 -7.39
CA TYR A 23 -16.71 34.27 -7.93
C TYR A 23 -17.41 33.06 -7.28
N TRP A 24 -16.67 32.02 -6.91
CA TRP A 24 -17.22 30.84 -6.25
C TRP A 24 -17.57 31.12 -4.78
N ILE A 25 -16.71 31.88 -4.10
CA ILE A 25 -16.89 32.25 -2.69
C ILE A 25 -18.02 33.28 -2.52
N ASN A 26 -18.14 34.24 -3.44
CA ASN A 26 -19.10 35.34 -3.32
C ASN A 26 -20.38 35.13 -4.13
N ARG A 27 -20.71 33.89 -4.51
CA ARG A 27 -21.93 33.63 -5.29
C ARG A 27 -23.16 33.92 -4.41
N PRO A 28 -24.03 34.88 -4.77
CA PRO A 28 -25.26 35.13 -4.01
C PRO A 28 -26.20 33.93 -4.16
N CYS A 29 -26.77 33.48 -3.04
CA CYS A 29 -27.85 32.52 -3.02
C CYS A 29 -29.13 33.28 -3.38
N GLU A 30 -29.53 33.24 -4.65
CA GLU A 30 -30.84 33.75 -5.07
C GLU A 30 -31.85 32.61 -5.02
N ASP A 31 -32.81 32.74 -4.10
CA ASP A 31 -34.07 32.01 -4.08
C ASP A 31 -34.97 32.56 -5.19
N GLU A 32 -35.32 31.75 -6.19
CA GLU A 32 -36.51 32.02 -7.02
C GLU A 32 -37.41 30.79 -7.16
N LEU A 33 -38.66 31.02 -6.73
CA LEU A 33 -39.79 30.11 -6.71
C LEU A 33 -40.47 30.03 -8.10
N ILE A 34 -40.49 28.82 -8.66
CA ILE A 34 -41.63 28.03 -9.20
C ILE A 34 -42.70 28.74 -10.06
N THR A 35 -42.96 28.21 -11.27
CA THR A 35 -44.32 27.76 -11.70
C THR A 35 -44.27 26.72 -12.84
N PRO A 36 -45.31 25.89 -13.02
CA PRO A 36 -45.17 24.46 -13.32
C PRO A 36 -45.65 24.06 -14.72
N ASN A 37 -45.11 22.95 -15.25
CA ASN A 37 -45.94 21.87 -15.82
C ASN A 37 -45.16 20.55 -16.05
N SER A 38 -45.72 19.49 -15.44
CA SER A 38 -45.70 18.07 -15.81
C SER A 38 -44.49 17.16 -15.45
N ASN A 39 -44.71 16.39 -14.36
CA ASN A 39 -44.33 14.98 -14.10
C ASN A 39 -42.83 14.70 -13.85
N THR A 40 -42.34 14.06 -12.77
CA THR A 40 -42.90 13.08 -11.84
C THR A 40 -42.02 13.00 -10.57
N VAL A 41 -42.64 12.60 -9.47
CA VAL A 41 -42.22 12.59 -8.05
C VAL A 41 -40.96 11.78 -7.71
N LEU A 42 -40.08 12.29 -6.83
CA LEU A 42 -39.47 11.50 -5.75
C LEU A 42 -39.31 12.34 -4.47
N HIS A 43 -39.90 11.80 -3.40
CA HIS A 43 -40.01 12.34 -2.05
C HIS A 43 -38.84 11.80 -1.22
N ILE A 44 -38.01 12.66 -0.63
CA ILE A 44 -37.21 12.28 0.56
C ILE A 44 -37.37 13.37 1.62
N VAL A 45 -37.92 12.92 2.73
CA VAL A 45 -38.20 13.60 3.99
C VAL A 45 -36.89 13.80 4.76
N SER A 46 -36.68 15.00 5.28
CA SER A 46 -35.70 15.27 6.35
C SER A 46 -36.30 14.92 7.73
N PRO A 47 -35.47 14.59 8.73
CA PRO A 47 -35.51 15.42 9.95
C PRO A 47 -34.11 15.63 10.55
N GLN A 48 -33.68 16.86 10.86
CA GLN A 48 -33.97 17.74 12.01
C GLN A 48 -32.77 17.81 12.99
N LEU A 49 -32.59 19.01 13.50
CA LEU A 49 -31.45 19.56 14.21
C LEU A 49 -31.67 19.50 15.73
N SER A 50 -30.61 19.31 16.53
CA SER A 50 -30.57 19.82 17.91
C SER A 50 -29.14 20.11 18.34
N GLN A 51 -28.95 21.33 18.84
CA GLN A 51 -27.72 21.95 19.34
C GLN A 51 -27.46 21.58 20.81
N GLU A 52 -26.20 21.53 21.24
CA GLU A 52 -25.78 22.06 22.55
C GLU A 52 -24.26 22.36 22.62
N LYS A 53 -23.87 23.29 23.51
CA LYS A 53 -22.65 24.12 23.51
C LYS A 53 -21.53 23.62 24.47
N SER A 54 -20.28 23.63 23.97
CA SER A 54 -19.00 24.05 24.63
C SER A 54 -18.43 23.26 25.85
N PRO A 55 -17.18 23.52 26.29
CA PRO A 55 -15.89 23.25 25.64
C PRO A 55 -14.92 22.46 26.56
N LEU A 56 -14.12 21.52 26.04
CA LEU A 56 -13.02 20.92 26.83
C LEU A 56 -11.80 20.67 25.94
N ASN A 57 -10.70 21.35 26.28
CA ASN A 57 -9.36 21.06 25.80
C ASN A 57 -8.98 19.61 26.13
N PHE A 58 -8.54 18.86 25.14
CA PHE A 58 -7.64 17.74 25.37
C PHE A 58 -6.63 17.66 24.22
N SER A 59 -5.40 18.06 24.53
CA SER A 59 -4.24 17.80 23.69
C SER A 59 -4.05 16.29 23.57
N LEU A 60 -4.00 15.77 22.35
CA LEU A 60 -3.45 14.45 22.07
C LEU A 60 -2.55 14.58 20.84
N GLU A 61 -1.27 14.83 21.11
CA GLU A 61 -0.22 14.23 20.31
C GLU A 61 -0.43 12.71 20.35
N ASN A 62 -0.60 12.09 19.18
CA ASN A 62 -0.33 10.67 19.03
C ASN A 62 0.07 10.41 17.58
N SER A 63 1.40 10.35 17.38
CA SER A 63 2.01 9.73 16.22
C SER A 63 1.67 8.24 16.22
N PHE A 64 0.79 7.80 15.33
CA PHE A 64 0.60 6.37 15.06
C PHE A 64 1.45 5.97 13.87
N ASP A 65 2.67 5.53 14.19
CA ASP A 65 3.60 4.88 13.28
C ASP A 65 3.32 3.37 13.36
N GLN A 66 2.30 2.88 12.64
CA GLN A 66 1.98 1.44 12.58
C GLN A 66 2.79 0.75 11.47
N ARG A 67 3.96 0.22 11.84
CA ARG A 67 4.58 -0.89 11.13
C ARG A 67 3.92 -2.19 11.58
N ILE A 68 3.02 -2.75 10.74
CA ILE A 68 2.46 -4.09 10.94
C ILE A 68 3.38 -5.12 10.28
N GLN A 69 3.84 -6.08 11.09
CA GLN A 69 4.62 -7.25 10.69
C GLN A 69 3.74 -8.25 9.94
N PHE A 70 4.25 -8.77 8.82
CA PHE A 70 3.70 -9.91 8.09
C PHE A 70 4.15 -11.20 8.79
N VAL A 71 3.21 -12.07 9.17
CA VAL A 71 3.50 -13.45 9.59
C VAL A 71 2.94 -14.37 8.49
N PRO A 72 3.75 -15.20 7.81
CA PRO A 72 3.23 -16.26 6.97
C PRO A 72 2.87 -17.47 7.83
N GLU A 73 1.71 -18.06 7.55
CA GLU A 73 1.24 -19.33 8.12
C GLU A 73 2.19 -20.47 7.75
N ASN A 74 2.70 -21.20 8.75
CA ASN A 74 3.37 -22.47 8.56
C ASN A 74 2.36 -23.56 8.24
N CYS A 75 2.53 -24.20 7.08
CA CYS A 75 1.89 -25.46 6.73
C CYS A 75 2.47 -26.63 7.55
N ILE A 76 1.54 -27.46 8.02
CA ILE A 76 1.74 -28.64 8.87
C ILE A 76 2.56 -29.71 8.12
N ALA A 77 3.55 -30.27 8.82
CA ALA A 77 4.38 -31.37 8.37
C ALA A 77 3.70 -32.72 8.64
N ASP A 78 3.64 -33.59 7.62
CA ASP A 78 3.40 -35.02 7.77
C ASP A 78 4.71 -35.79 7.50
N ASN A 79 5.17 -36.51 8.53
CA ASN A 79 6.29 -37.43 8.48
C ASN A 79 5.83 -38.81 8.00
N ASN A 80 6.51 -39.43 7.01
CA ASN A 80 7.29 -40.67 7.20
C ASN A 80 7.68 -41.41 5.90
N SER A 81 8.95 -41.84 5.89
CA SER A 81 9.52 -43.05 5.23
C SER A 81 9.74 -42.98 3.69
N ILE A 82 10.84 -43.43 3.06
CA ILE A 82 11.82 -44.52 3.29
C ILE A 82 13.18 -44.17 2.64
N LEU A 83 14.28 -44.71 3.20
CA LEU A 83 15.67 -44.70 2.69
C LEU A 83 15.85 -45.23 1.26
N GLN A 84 16.79 -44.66 0.50
CA GLN A 84 17.86 -45.49 -0.10
C GLN A 84 19.13 -44.70 -0.46
N THR A 85 20.24 -45.33 -0.09
CA THR A 85 21.66 -45.04 -0.21
C THR A 85 22.19 -45.01 -1.65
N VAL A 86 23.15 -44.13 -1.98
CA VAL A 86 24.40 -44.47 -2.70
C VAL A 86 25.52 -43.47 -2.33
N THR A 87 26.64 -44.03 -1.92
CA THR A 87 27.97 -43.49 -1.61
C THR A 87 28.72 -42.90 -2.81
N THR A 88 29.51 -41.83 -2.62
CA THR A 88 30.99 -41.86 -2.78
C THR A 88 31.63 -40.55 -2.34
N SER A 89 32.81 -40.72 -1.76
CA SER A 89 33.70 -39.83 -1.01
C SER A 89 34.23 -38.60 -1.76
N ASP A 90 34.39 -37.48 -1.03
CA ASP A 90 35.70 -36.83 -0.93
C ASP A 90 35.88 -35.96 0.34
N SER A 91 36.90 -36.33 1.11
CA SER A 91 37.63 -35.60 2.16
C SER A 91 36.85 -34.92 3.30
N ILE A 92 36.77 -35.65 4.40
CA ILE A 92 36.54 -35.22 5.77
C ILE A 92 37.70 -34.33 6.26
N LYS A 93 37.39 -33.11 6.71
CA LYS A 93 38.12 -32.45 7.81
C LYS A 93 37.17 -32.25 8.98
N LEU A 94 36.99 -33.33 9.74
CA LEU A 94 36.37 -33.28 11.07
C LEU A 94 37.45 -32.89 12.07
N THR A 95 37.33 -31.71 12.66
CA THR A 95 37.93 -31.39 13.96
C THR A 95 36.81 -31.01 14.94
N LYS A 96 36.32 -32.06 15.60
CA LYS A 96 35.84 -32.17 16.99
C LYS A 96 35.22 -30.94 17.68
N SER A 97 33.88 -31.03 17.82
CA SER A 97 33.04 -30.88 19.03
C SER A 97 33.01 -29.55 19.81
N ASN A 98 31.82 -28.94 19.83
CA ASN A 98 31.15 -28.49 21.06
C ASN A 98 29.62 -28.50 20.88
N THR A 99 28.98 -29.64 21.14
CA THR A 99 27.50 -29.80 21.13
C THR A 99 26.77 -29.10 22.29
N ASN A 100 27.48 -28.34 23.13
CA ASN A 100 26.90 -27.52 24.21
C ASN A 100 26.88 -26.01 23.89
N ASN A 101 27.57 -25.54 22.85
CA ASN A 101 27.68 -24.10 22.57
C ASN A 101 26.50 -23.55 21.76
N ASN A 102 25.86 -24.37 20.91
CA ASN A 102 24.76 -23.92 20.06
C ASN A 102 23.58 -23.38 20.88
N ASN A 103 23.29 -24.01 22.03
CA ASN A 103 22.22 -23.56 22.92
C ASN A 103 22.55 -22.21 23.59
N TYR A 104 23.82 -21.96 23.92
CA TYR A 104 24.23 -20.68 24.51
C TYR A 104 24.15 -19.53 23.48
N GLU A 105 24.68 -19.75 22.28
CA GLU A 105 24.67 -18.74 21.21
C GLU A 105 23.25 -18.37 20.79
N GLU A 106 22.37 -19.36 20.63
CA GLU A 106 20.94 -19.15 20.35
C GLU A 106 20.23 -18.43 21.50
N ASN A 107 20.50 -18.78 22.75
CA ASN A 107 19.87 -18.13 23.92
C ASN A 107 20.27 -16.65 24.05
N VAL A 108 21.53 -16.31 23.77
CA VAL A 108 22.01 -14.92 23.76
C VAL A 108 21.35 -14.12 22.64
N LEU A 109 21.24 -14.70 21.43
CA LEU A 109 20.55 -14.07 20.31
C LEU A 109 19.07 -13.81 20.64
N GLN A 110 18.38 -14.82 21.17
CA GLN A 110 16.98 -14.73 21.57
C GLN A 110 16.76 -13.65 22.64
N SER A 111 17.61 -13.61 23.67
CA SER A 111 17.54 -12.60 24.73
C SER A 111 17.75 -11.18 24.20
N LEU A 112 18.67 -10.99 23.24
CA LEU A 112 18.89 -9.69 22.60
C LEU A 112 17.73 -9.27 21.70
N GLN A 113 17.10 -10.22 21.00
CA GLN A 113 15.90 -9.97 20.20
C GLN A 113 14.74 -9.54 21.09
N GLU A 114 14.47 -10.30 22.15
CA GLU A 114 13.40 -10.01 23.11
C GLU A 114 13.60 -8.65 23.78
N TRP A 115 14.82 -8.35 24.24
CA TRP A 115 15.16 -7.06 24.81
C TRP A 115 14.91 -5.90 23.82
N ALA A 116 15.36 -6.04 22.57
CA ALA A 116 15.21 -4.99 21.56
C ALA A 116 13.73 -4.69 21.29
N VAL A 117 12.88 -5.72 21.24
CA VAL A 117 11.43 -5.61 21.00
C VAL A 117 10.71 -5.06 22.24
N GLN A 118 10.95 -5.63 23.42
CA GLN A 118 10.27 -5.23 24.67
C GLN A 118 10.59 -3.79 25.06
N CYS A 119 11.84 -3.37 24.92
CA CYS A 119 12.27 -2.01 25.24
C CYS A 119 12.03 -1.01 24.09
N ASN A 120 11.45 -1.45 22.95
CA ASN A 120 11.22 -0.63 21.75
C ASN A 120 12.45 0.20 21.34
N VAL A 121 13.62 -0.46 21.30
CA VAL A 121 14.90 0.23 21.08
C VAL A 121 15.04 0.59 19.60
N HIS A 122 15.49 1.81 19.32
CA HIS A 122 15.79 2.22 17.94
C HIS A 122 16.80 1.27 17.28
N GLN A 123 16.51 0.82 16.05
CA GLN A 123 17.34 -0.15 15.32
C GLN A 123 18.79 0.30 15.13
N SER A 124 19.02 1.62 15.02
CA SER A 124 20.35 2.21 14.91
C SER A 124 21.18 2.01 16.18
N THR A 125 20.56 2.08 17.36
CA THR A 125 21.18 1.83 18.66
C THR A 125 21.52 0.36 18.82
N VAL A 126 20.60 -0.54 18.49
CA VAL A 126 20.85 -1.99 18.52
C VAL A 126 21.99 -2.37 17.58
N THR A 127 22.03 -1.79 16.37
CA THR A 127 23.13 -2.01 15.40
C THR A 127 24.49 -1.54 15.93
N LYS A 128 24.55 -0.39 16.62
CA LYS A 128 25.79 0.09 17.26
C LYS A 128 26.23 -0.85 18.38
N LEU A 129 25.29 -1.29 19.22
CA LEU A 129 25.56 -2.24 20.30
C LEU A 129 26.09 -3.57 19.77
N LEU A 130 25.43 -4.13 18.75
CA LEU A 130 25.84 -5.39 18.12
C LEU A 130 27.27 -5.32 17.57
N LYS A 131 27.66 -4.20 16.94
CA LYS A 131 29.04 -4.00 16.47
C LYS A 131 30.04 -3.98 17.64
N ILE A 132 29.69 -3.31 18.74
CA ILE A 132 30.54 -3.30 19.94
C ILE A 132 30.69 -4.71 20.49
N LEU A 133 29.58 -5.44 20.69
CA LEU A 133 29.61 -6.79 21.22
C LEU A 133 30.38 -7.77 20.31
N LYS A 134 30.21 -7.64 19.00
CA LYS A 134 30.91 -8.49 18.02
C LYS A 134 32.42 -8.26 18.00
N TYR A 135 32.87 -7.00 17.96
CA TYR A 135 34.29 -6.68 17.77
C TYR A 135 35.08 -6.41 19.06
N LYS A 136 34.42 -6.08 20.17
CA LYS A 136 35.07 -5.75 21.46
C LYS A 136 34.92 -6.85 22.51
N ALA A 137 33.88 -7.69 22.40
CA ALA A 137 33.64 -8.81 23.31
C ALA A 137 33.87 -10.17 22.65
N ASP A 138 34.46 -10.21 21.44
CA ASP A 138 34.75 -11.42 20.65
C ASP A 138 33.55 -12.35 20.42
N LEU A 139 32.32 -11.80 20.46
CA LEU A 139 31.08 -12.53 20.18
C LEU A 139 30.84 -12.61 18.66
N LEU A 140 31.67 -13.38 17.97
CA LEU A 140 31.67 -13.48 16.50
C LEU A 140 30.38 -14.06 15.91
N PHE A 141 29.60 -14.80 16.69
CA PHE A 141 28.29 -15.34 16.31
C PHE A 141 27.20 -14.25 16.21
N LEU A 142 27.42 -13.04 16.75
CA LEU A 142 26.44 -11.97 16.69
C LEU A 142 26.37 -11.33 15.28
N PRO A 143 25.16 -11.02 14.81
CA PRO A 143 24.96 -10.30 13.56
C PRO A 143 25.43 -8.85 13.66
N GLU A 144 25.79 -8.24 12.54
CA GLU A 144 26.24 -6.83 12.50
C GLU A 144 25.09 -5.83 12.48
N THR A 145 23.89 -6.26 12.13
CA THR A 145 22.74 -5.38 11.97
C THR A 145 21.54 -5.89 12.76
N CYS A 146 20.77 -4.95 13.31
CA CYS A 146 19.52 -5.23 14.00
C CYS A 146 18.53 -6.00 13.09
N ARG A 147 18.53 -5.75 11.79
CA ARG A 147 17.68 -6.46 10.81
C ARG A 147 17.99 -7.96 10.77
N THR A 148 19.28 -8.30 10.75
CA THR A 148 19.72 -9.69 10.79
C THR A 148 19.48 -10.31 12.17
N LEU A 149 19.65 -9.54 13.26
CA LEU A 149 19.30 -10.01 14.61
C LEU A 149 17.82 -10.38 14.71
N LEU A 150 16.92 -9.54 14.21
CA LEU A 150 15.47 -9.76 14.31
C LEU A 150 14.92 -10.72 13.26
N HIS A 151 15.78 -11.52 12.60
CA HIS A 151 15.42 -12.39 11.48
C HIS A 151 14.44 -11.72 10.52
N THR A 152 14.64 -10.43 10.25
CA THR A 152 13.86 -9.72 9.25
C THR A 152 14.42 -10.16 7.91
N GLU A 153 14.07 -11.37 7.49
CA GLU A 153 14.39 -11.86 6.17
C GLU A 153 13.91 -10.80 5.18
N SER A 154 14.83 -10.36 4.31
CA SER A 154 14.41 -9.62 3.13
C SER A 154 13.55 -10.59 2.35
N THR A 155 12.23 -10.48 2.46
CA THR A 155 11.30 -11.30 1.69
C THR A 155 11.75 -11.22 0.24
N LYS A 156 12.26 -12.34 -0.31
CA LYS A 156 12.49 -12.42 -1.75
C LYS A 156 11.13 -12.12 -2.36
N LEU A 157 11.03 -11.00 -3.07
CA LEU A 157 9.79 -10.62 -3.75
C LEU A 157 9.57 -11.59 -4.90
N ILE A 158 8.95 -12.73 -4.58
CA ILE A 158 8.46 -13.69 -5.54
C ILE A 158 7.19 -13.07 -6.14
N GLY A 159 6.99 -13.22 -7.46
CA GLY A 159 5.79 -12.70 -8.15
C GLY A 159 5.93 -11.30 -8.74
N ILE A 160 7.15 -10.80 -8.93
CA ILE A 160 7.37 -9.63 -9.80
C ILE A 160 7.16 -10.06 -11.26
N ARG A 161 6.27 -9.36 -11.95
CA ARG A 161 5.97 -9.56 -13.38
C ARG A 161 6.65 -8.48 -14.21
N GLU A 162 7.22 -8.86 -15.33
CA GLU A 162 7.74 -7.90 -16.30
C GLU A 162 6.58 -7.23 -17.05
N VAL A 163 6.60 -5.90 -17.11
CA VAL A 163 5.63 -5.07 -17.85
C VAL A 163 6.43 -4.03 -18.59
N ASN A 164 6.54 -4.12 -19.91
CA ASN A 164 7.50 -3.29 -20.64
C ASN A 164 7.27 -1.78 -20.43
N PRO A 165 8.31 -0.97 -20.13
CA PRO A 165 9.75 -1.31 -20.00
C PRO A 165 10.25 -1.52 -18.55
N GLY A 166 9.35 -1.85 -17.62
CA GLY A 166 9.63 -1.96 -16.19
C GLY A 166 9.07 -3.23 -15.58
N VAL A 167 8.74 -3.14 -14.30
CA VAL A 167 8.28 -4.26 -13.48
C VAL A 167 7.00 -3.91 -12.75
N TYR A 168 6.18 -4.92 -12.51
CA TYR A 168 4.91 -4.82 -11.81
C TYR A 168 4.85 -5.84 -10.68
N TYR A 169 4.30 -5.42 -9.55
CA TYR A 169 3.98 -6.30 -8.43
C TYR A 169 2.51 -6.18 -8.08
N HIS A 170 1.84 -7.32 -7.95
CA HIS A 170 0.43 -7.40 -7.62
C HIS A 170 0.24 -7.74 -6.14
N PHE A 171 -0.37 -6.83 -5.39
CA PHE A 171 -0.76 -7.06 -4.00
C PHE A 171 -2.11 -7.79 -3.91
N GLY A 172 -3.02 -7.52 -4.84
CA GLY A 172 -4.36 -8.11 -4.88
C GLY A 172 -5.41 -7.29 -4.13
N LEU A 173 -6.53 -7.04 -4.80
CA LEU A 173 -7.75 -6.48 -4.26
C LEU A 173 -8.37 -7.41 -3.21
N PHE A 174 -8.38 -8.73 -3.43
CA PHE A 174 -8.86 -9.74 -2.48
C PHE A 174 -8.09 -9.60 -1.16
N ASN A 175 -6.76 -9.59 -1.23
CA ASN A 175 -5.89 -9.47 -0.05
C ASN A 175 -6.13 -8.15 0.69
N GLY A 176 -6.32 -7.05 -0.05
CA GLY A 176 -6.68 -5.76 0.50
C GLY A 176 -8.01 -5.81 1.26
N ILE A 177 -9.07 -6.34 0.64
CA ILE A 177 -10.40 -6.45 1.27
C ILE A 177 -10.33 -7.31 2.54
N ILE A 178 -9.71 -8.49 2.47
CA ILE A 178 -9.55 -9.38 3.64
C ILE A 178 -8.80 -8.68 4.77
N LYS A 179 -7.70 -8.01 4.45
CA LYS A 179 -6.89 -7.30 5.46
C LYS A 179 -7.70 -6.24 6.20
N TYR A 180 -8.51 -5.46 5.50
CA TYR A 180 -9.30 -4.40 6.13
C TYR A 180 -10.63 -4.89 6.72
N SER A 181 -11.05 -6.12 6.41
CA SER A 181 -12.25 -6.73 7.00
C SER A 181 -12.20 -6.86 8.53
N SER A 182 -11.00 -6.98 9.10
CA SER A 182 -10.81 -7.06 10.56
C SER A 182 -10.88 -5.70 11.25
N THR A 183 -10.67 -4.61 10.51
CA THR A 183 -10.61 -3.24 11.07
C THR A 183 -11.90 -2.46 10.81
N ILE A 184 -12.61 -2.81 9.73
CA ILE A 184 -13.71 -2.03 9.19
C ILE A 184 -14.98 -2.88 9.15
N PRO A 185 -16.15 -2.36 9.56
CA PRO A 185 -17.40 -3.08 9.40
C PRO A 185 -17.73 -3.25 7.92
N ILE A 186 -17.77 -4.50 7.48
CA ILE A 186 -18.10 -4.88 6.10
C ILE A 186 -19.59 -5.17 5.97
N GLN A 187 -20.22 -4.48 5.02
CA GLN A 187 -21.62 -4.67 4.64
C GLN A 187 -21.78 -5.87 3.69
N GLU A 188 -23.02 -6.28 3.43
CA GLU A 188 -23.34 -7.36 2.47
C GLU A 188 -22.81 -7.06 1.05
N CYS A 189 -22.87 -5.79 0.65
CA CYS A 189 -22.26 -5.27 -0.57
C CYS A 189 -21.00 -4.45 -0.23
N ILE A 190 -19.87 -4.84 -0.80
CA ILE A 190 -18.58 -4.17 -0.68
C ILE A 190 -18.39 -3.30 -1.91
N ASN A 191 -18.53 -2.00 -1.71
CA ASN A 191 -18.25 -1.03 -2.75
C ASN A 191 -16.79 -0.59 -2.70
N ILE A 192 -16.11 -0.70 -3.84
CA ILE A 192 -14.70 -0.38 -4.00
C ILE A 192 -14.56 0.87 -4.85
N ALA A 193 -13.78 1.82 -4.36
CA ALA A 193 -13.27 2.93 -5.16
C ALA A 193 -11.81 2.65 -5.52
N VAL A 194 -11.49 2.76 -6.81
CA VAL A 194 -10.16 2.48 -7.36
C VAL A 194 -9.50 3.78 -7.80
N GLY A 195 -8.23 3.96 -7.49
CA GLY A 195 -7.41 5.08 -7.94
C GLY A 195 -6.26 4.59 -8.81
N VAL A 196 -6.00 5.25 -9.93
CA VAL A 196 -4.81 5.02 -10.75
C VAL A 196 -4.12 6.35 -11.02
N ASP A 197 -2.81 6.38 -10.80
CA ASP A 197 -1.98 7.58 -10.96
C ASP A 197 -0.62 7.25 -11.59
N GLY A 198 0.05 8.25 -12.15
CA GLY A 198 1.41 8.18 -12.66
C GLY A 198 2.30 9.22 -11.98
N LEU A 199 3.17 8.77 -11.09
CA LEU A 199 3.95 9.62 -10.18
C LEU A 199 5.45 9.55 -10.49
N PRO A 200 6.12 10.68 -10.78
CA PRO A 200 7.58 10.70 -10.87
C PRO A 200 8.20 10.51 -9.48
N ILE A 201 9.13 9.57 -9.36
CA ILE A 201 9.71 9.18 -8.05
C ILE A 201 10.76 10.19 -7.59
N SER A 202 11.52 10.76 -8.53
CA SER A 202 12.50 11.79 -8.22
C SER A 202 12.62 12.80 -9.35
N LYS A 203 13.12 13.99 -9.02
CA LYS A 203 13.40 15.04 -10.02
C LYS A 203 14.65 14.74 -10.86
N SER A 204 15.48 13.81 -10.41
CA SER A 204 16.81 13.50 -10.96
C SER A 204 16.89 12.15 -11.67
N SER A 205 15.85 11.32 -11.58
CA SER A 205 15.73 10.05 -12.30
C SER A 205 14.48 10.07 -13.16
N SER A 206 14.50 9.32 -14.26
CA SER A 206 13.31 9.10 -15.09
C SER A 206 12.35 8.08 -14.47
N GLY A 207 12.60 7.59 -13.25
CA GLY A 207 11.78 6.58 -12.60
C GLY A 207 10.35 7.07 -12.33
N GLN A 208 9.38 6.29 -12.80
CA GLN A 208 7.95 6.52 -12.65
C GLN A 208 7.32 5.38 -11.86
N PHE A 209 6.39 5.75 -11.00
CA PHE A 209 5.56 4.84 -10.23
C PHE A 209 4.13 4.92 -10.73
N TRP A 210 3.51 3.78 -11.00
CA TRP A 210 2.12 3.72 -11.43
C TRP A 210 1.34 2.80 -10.49
N PRO A 211 0.83 3.33 -9.37
CA PRO A 211 0.05 2.55 -8.43
C PRO A 211 -1.40 2.41 -8.88
N ILE A 212 -1.94 1.21 -8.68
CA ILE A 212 -3.38 0.94 -8.62
C ILE A 212 -3.70 0.85 -7.13
N LEU A 213 -4.51 1.78 -6.64
CA LEU A 213 -4.92 1.89 -5.25
C LEU A 213 -6.41 1.60 -5.13
N ALA A 214 -6.84 1.16 -3.96
CA ALA A 214 -8.26 1.07 -3.64
C ALA A 214 -8.54 1.40 -2.18
N TYR A 215 -9.80 1.75 -1.91
CA TYR A 215 -10.36 1.76 -0.58
C TYR A 215 -11.80 1.24 -0.62
N ILE A 216 -12.28 0.75 0.53
CA ILE A 216 -13.66 0.30 0.70
C ILE A 216 -14.53 1.51 1.07
N VAL A 217 -15.57 1.80 0.30
CA VAL A 217 -16.49 2.92 0.57
C VAL A 217 -17.33 2.61 1.83
N PRO A 218 -17.53 3.57 2.74
CA PRO A 218 -17.12 4.99 2.72
C PRO A 218 -15.76 5.29 3.39
N TYR A 219 -14.96 4.28 3.69
CA TYR A 219 -13.77 4.36 4.55
C TYR A 219 -12.51 4.85 3.82
N ARG A 220 -12.53 6.11 3.36
CA ARG A 220 -11.46 6.75 2.56
C ARG A 220 -10.08 6.82 3.23
N ASN A 221 -10.03 6.69 4.56
CA ASN A 221 -8.77 6.75 5.32
C ASN A 221 -7.94 5.46 5.18
N TYR A 222 -8.54 4.38 4.69
CA TYR A 222 -7.91 3.07 4.57
C TYR A 222 -7.66 2.72 3.11
N VAL A 223 -6.71 3.43 2.51
CA VAL A 223 -6.25 3.17 1.14
C VAL A 223 -5.19 2.08 1.15
N PHE A 224 -5.28 1.16 0.19
CA PHE A 224 -4.31 0.09 0.03
C PHE A 224 -3.91 -0.10 -1.44
N PRO A 225 -2.67 -0.55 -1.70
CA PRO A 225 -2.24 -0.88 -3.04
C PRO A 225 -2.86 -2.20 -3.49
N ILE A 226 -3.35 -2.23 -4.73
CA ILE A 226 -3.71 -3.45 -5.46
C ILE A 226 -2.55 -3.89 -6.34
N GLY A 227 -1.89 -2.93 -6.97
CA GLY A 227 -0.84 -3.15 -7.95
C GLY A 227 0.10 -1.98 -8.00
N ILE A 228 1.38 -2.26 -8.22
CA ILE A 228 2.40 -1.23 -8.33
C ILE A 228 3.27 -1.55 -9.52
N TYR A 229 3.37 -0.60 -10.44
CA TYR A 229 4.36 -0.61 -11.50
C TYR A 229 5.50 0.36 -11.20
N TYR A 230 6.71 -0.05 -11.54
CA TYR A 230 7.91 0.77 -11.53
C TYR A 230 8.68 0.61 -12.84
N GLY A 231 9.07 1.72 -13.45
CA GLY A 231 9.91 1.72 -14.65
C GLY A 231 10.50 3.10 -14.92
N ASN A 232 11.43 3.17 -15.86
CA ASN A 232 12.02 4.45 -16.30
C ASN A 232 11.08 5.25 -17.23
N GLU A 233 9.95 4.66 -17.60
CA GLU A 233 8.90 5.23 -18.43
C GLU A 233 7.56 4.69 -17.92
N LYS A 234 6.45 5.28 -18.39
CA LYS A 234 5.13 4.70 -18.16
C LYS A 234 5.02 3.32 -18.84
N PRO A 235 4.17 2.40 -18.34
CA PRO A 235 3.94 1.14 -19.03
C PRO A 235 3.51 1.39 -20.47
N ARG A 236 4.04 0.63 -21.42
CA ARG A 236 3.71 0.80 -22.85
C ARG A 236 2.29 0.37 -23.17
N ASP A 237 1.85 -0.70 -22.53
CA ASP A 237 0.56 -1.31 -22.76
C ASP A 237 -0.28 -1.27 -21.46
N SER A 238 -1.44 -0.59 -21.52
CA SER A 238 -2.38 -0.51 -20.40
C SER A 238 -3.06 -1.84 -20.05
N ASN A 239 -3.26 -2.74 -21.01
CA ASN A 239 -3.79 -4.08 -20.77
C ASN A 239 -2.77 -4.94 -20.03
N GLU A 240 -1.48 -4.86 -20.40
CA GLU A 240 -0.43 -5.57 -19.65
C GLU A 240 -0.31 -5.05 -18.22
N TYR A 241 -0.43 -3.74 -18.04
CA TYR A 241 -0.44 -3.11 -16.71
C TYR A 241 -1.63 -3.56 -15.85
N LEU A 242 -2.84 -3.54 -16.41
CA LEU A 242 -4.09 -3.84 -15.68
C LEU A 242 -4.44 -5.34 -15.60
N LYS A 243 -3.71 -6.21 -16.29
CA LYS A 243 -4.04 -7.63 -16.47
C LYS A 243 -4.51 -8.33 -15.19
N ASP A 244 -3.67 -8.28 -14.15
CA ASP A 244 -3.92 -9.02 -12.91
C ASP A 244 -5.10 -8.39 -12.14
N PHE A 245 -5.15 -7.06 -12.09
CA PHE A 245 -6.26 -6.32 -11.47
C PHE A 245 -7.61 -6.64 -12.14
N ILE A 246 -7.69 -6.62 -13.48
CA ILE A 246 -8.93 -6.92 -14.20
C ILE A 246 -9.36 -8.36 -13.97
N SER A 247 -8.42 -9.31 -14.02
CA SER A 247 -8.72 -10.72 -13.77
C SER A 247 -9.35 -10.92 -12.39
N GLU A 248 -8.80 -10.27 -11.38
CA GLU A 248 -9.29 -10.35 -10.00
C GLU A 248 -10.63 -9.64 -9.82
N VAL A 249 -10.82 -8.46 -10.43
CA VAL A 249 -12.11 -7.75 -10.39
C VAL A 249 -13.22 -8.59 -11.03
N ILE A 250 -12.97 -9.22 -12.17
CA ILE A 250 -13.96 -10.09 -12.82
C ILE A 250 -14.34 -11.25 -11.90
N ASP A 251 -13.35 -11.91 -11.30
CA ASP A 251 -13.59 -13.00 -10.36
C ASP A 251 -14.40 -12.53 -9.15
N LEU A 252 -13.97 -11.47 -8.47
CA LEU A 252 -14.62 -10.95 -7.26
C LEU A 252 -16.03 -10.41 -7.51
N THR A 253 -16.27 -9.76 -8.63
CA THR A 253 -17.60 -9.21 -8.96
C THR A 253 -18.58 -10.29 -9.40
N THR A 254 -18.08 -11.39 -9.99
CA THR A 254 -18.90 -12.53 -10.43
C THR A 254 -19.16 -13.50 -9.28
N ASN A 255 -18.11 -13.88 -8.57
CA ASN A 255 -18.13 -14.93 -7.57
C ASN A 255 -18.32 -14.39 -6.15
N GLY A 256 -18.15 -13.09 -5.91
CA GLY A 256 -18.16 -12.49 -4.57
C GLY A 256 -16.90 -12.85 -3.77
N ILE A 257 -16.92 -12.51 -2.48
CA ILE A 257 -15.85 -12.83 -1.54
C ILE A 257 -16.44 -13.39 -0.24
N ILE A 258 -15.79 -14.39 0.36
CA ILE A 258 -16.23 -14.97 1.63
C ILE A 258 -15.49 -14.27 2.76
N ILE A 259 -16.23 -13.62 3.66
CA ILE A 259 -15.70 -12.92 4.84
C ILE A 259 -16.57 -13.33 6.02
N ASN A 260 -15.95 -13.81 7.11
CA ASN A 260 -16.65 -14.31 8.30
C ASN A 260 -17.72 -15.37 7.97
N ASN A 261 -17.39 -16.32 7.08
CA ASN A 261 -18.27 -17.36 6.56
C ASN A 261 -19.52 -16.86 5.80
N GLU A 262 -19.61 -15.56 5.51
CA GLU A 262 -20.69 -14.98 4.73
C GLU A 262 -20.19 -14.54 3.35
N LYS A 263 -20.97 -14.86 2.32
CA LYS A 263 -20.68 -14.42 0.96
C LYS A 263 -21.09 -12.96 0.80
N LYS A 264 -20.12 -12.10 0.49
CA LYS A 264 -20.30 -10.67 0.24
C LYS A 264 -20.19 -10.38 -1.26
N LYS A 265 -21.04 -9.49 -1.77
CA LYS A 265 -20.98 -9.04 -3.16
C LYS A 265 -19.92 -7.94 -3.28
N VAL A 266 -19.05 -8.01 -4.28
CA VAL A 266 -18.08 -6.95 -4.56
C VAL A 266 -18.55 -6.12 -5.76
N VAL A 267 -18.46 -4.80 -5.67
CA VAL A 267 -18.82 -3.87 -6.73
C VAL A 267 -17.73 -2.81 -6.86
N ILE A 268 -17.24 -2.57 -8.07
CA ILE A 268 -16.43 -1.39 -8.36
C ILE A 268 -17.37 -0.21 -8.55
N GLU A 269 -17.42 0.67 -7.55
CA GLU A 269 -18.30 1.83 -7.54
C GLU A 269 -17.74 2.96 -8.41
N VAL A 270 -16.43 3.19 -8.34
CA VAL A 270 -15.78 4.27 -9.08
C VAL A 270 -14.33 3.94 -9.41
N ILE A 271 -13.87 4.41 -10.57
CA ILE A 271 -12.45 4.45 -10.95
C ILE A 271 -12.06 5.92 -11.12
N CYS A 272 -11.17 6.40 -10.26
CA CYS A 272 -10.65 7.75 -10.22
C CYS A 272 -9.24 7.77 -10.84
N CYS A 273 -9.04 8.67 -11.78
CA CYS A 273 -7.74 8.91 -12.42
C CYS A 273 -7.65 10.37 -12.86
N ASP A 274 -6.45 10.92 -12.87
CA ASP A 274 -6.19 12.21 -13.49
C ASP A 274 -6.28 12.09 -15.02
N ALA A 275 -6.25 13.22 -15.74
CA ALA A 275 -6.44 13.19 -17.19
C ALA A 275 -5.39 12.32 -17.93
N PRO A 276 -4.08 12.42 -17.64
CA PRO A 276 -3.05 11.54 -18.22
C PRO A 276 -3.21 10.04 -17.89
N ALA A 277 -3.56 9.67 -16.65
CA ALA A 277 -3.81 8.27 -16.34
C ALA A 277 -5.07 7.78 -17.06
N LYS A 278 -6.13 8.60 -17.12
CA LYS A 278 -7.38 8.26 -17.82
C LYS A 278 -7.17 7.99 -19.31
N SER A 279 -6.45 8.87 -20.02
CA SER A 279 -6.12 8.69 -21.44
C SER A 279 -5.30 7.43 -21.67
N PHE A 280 -4.32 7.17 -20.80
CA PHE A 280 -3.52 5.95 -20.84
C PHE A 280 -4.38 4.68 -20.70
N LEU A 281 -5.22 4.62 -19.65
CA LEU A 281 -6.09 3.47 -19.39
C LEU A 281 -7.07 3.23 -20.54
N LEU A 282 -7.70 4.30 -21.04
CA LEU A 282 -8.67 4.23 -22.14
C LEU A 282 -8.01 4.08 -23.52
N ARG A 283 -6.68 4.17 -23.61
CA ARG A 283 -5.90 4.17 -24.87
C ARG A 283 -6.36 5.26 -25.85
N VAL A 284 -6.74 6.41 -25.33
CA VAL A 284 -7.15 7.58 -26.12
C VAL A 284 -6.00 8.57 -26.18
N ARG A 285 -5.84 9.26 -27.33
CA ARG A 285 -4.83 10.31 -27.47
C ARG A 285 -5.10 11.44 -26.49
N GLU A 286 -4.05 11.85 -25.78
CA GLU A 286 -4.07 13.08 -24.98
C GLU A 286 -4.11 14.29 -25.92
N TYR A 287 -5.27 14.93 -26.02
CA TYR A 287 -5.36 16.26 -26.62
C TYR A 287 -5.00 17.29 -25.55
N GLY A 288 -3.71 17.52 -25.31
CA GLY A 288 -3.35 18.37 -24.18
C GLY A 288 -1.88 18.67 -23.89
N VAL A 289 -0.96 18.62 -24.86
CA VAL A 289 0.35 19.29 -24.73
C VAL A 289 0.80 19.81 -26.10
N PHE A 290 0.74 21.13 -26.29
CA PHE A 290 1.49 21.87 -27.31
C PHE A 290 2.59 22.68 -26.60
#